data_AF-Q6V8Q3-F1
#
_entry.id   AF-Q6V8Q3-F1
#
_cell.length_a   1.000
_cell.length_b   1.000
_cell.length_c   1.000
_cell.angle_alpha   90.00
_cell.angle_beta   90.00
_cell.angle_gamma   90.00
#
_symmetry.space_group_name_H-M   'P 1'
#
loop_
_entity.id
_entity.type
_entity.pdbx_description
1 polymer ?
#
loop_
_entity_poly.entity_id
_entity_poly.type
_entity_poly.pdbx_seq_one_letter_code
_entity_poly.pdbx_strand_id
1 'polypeptide(L)'
;DYRSPNGAYSSGFNPITHQEFLRSNRTRRRYWARSYAGWRRFTAVEPGSAHISLASLEKAGRINFMITQDVDRLHHRAGSNPVELHGTVYSVICIDCGFSFPRNPFQDQ
;
A
#
# COMPACT_ATOMS: atom_id res chain seq x y z
N ASP A 1 -11.97 -1.87 4.22
CA ASP A 1 -10.97 -1.32 5.16
C ASP A 1 -10.60 -2.41 6.17
N TYR A 2 -9.91 -2.06 7.27
CA TYR A 2 -9.50 -3.04 8.29
C TYR A 2 -10.52 -3.21 9.42
N ARG A 3 -11.23 -2.15 9.83
CA ARG A 3 -11.94 -2.08 11.13
C ARG A 3 -13.45 -1.89 11.04
N SER A 4 -14.02 -1.61 9.87
CA SER A 4 -15.48 -1.56 9.70
C SER A 4 -16.13 -2.92 10.00
N PRO A 5 -17.47 -3.00 10.18
CA PRO A 5 -18.15 -4.26 10.49
C PRO A 5 -17.82 -5.43 9.54
N ASN A 6 -17.63 -5.13 8.25
CA ASN A 6 -17.22 -6.10 7.22
C ASN A 6 -15.73 -5.94 6.81
N GLY A 7 -14.92 -5.30 7.66
CA GLY A 7 -13.50 -5.07 7.45
C GLY A 7 -12.67 -6.33 7.67
N ALA A 8 -11.40 -6.30 7.26
CA ALA A 8 -10.55 -7.48 7.32
C ALA A 8 -10.50 -8.14 8.72
N TYR A 9 -10.42 -7.36 9.79
CA TYR A 9 -10.28 -7.90 11.14
C TYR A 9 -11.52 -8.63 11.67
N SER A 10 -12.72 -8.38 11.11
CA SER A 10 -13.92 -9.13 11.52
C SER A 10 -13.94 -10.58 10.99
N SER A 11 -13.13 -10.89 9.97
CA SER A 11 -12.95 -12.25 9.44
C SER A 11 -11.87 -13.08 10.15
N GLY A 12 -11.27 -12.53 11.23
CA GLY A 12 -10.13 -13.17 11.91
C GLY A 12 -8.79 -12.99 11.19
N PHE A 13 -8.71 -12.09 10.19
CA PHE A 13 -7.44 -11.73 9.58
C PHE A 13 -6.51 -11.11 10.62
N ASN A 14 -5.32 -11.71 10.77
CA ASN A 14 -4.27 -11.19 11.63
C ASN A 14 -3.08 -10.72 10.77
N PRO A 15 -2.69 -9.43 10.81
CA PRO A 15 -1.51 -8.94 10.12
C PRO A 15 -0.24 -9.65 10.56
N ILE A 16 0.70 -9.81 9.63
CA ILE A 16 2.05 -10.22 9.95
C ILE A 16 2.78 -9.07 10.66
N THR A 17 3.55 -9.37 11.70
CA THR A 17 4.45 -8.42 12.35
C THR A 17 5.80 -8.35 11.63
N HIS A 18 6.50 -7.23 11.77
CA HIS A 18 7.85 -7.07 11.22
C HIS A 18 8.82 -8.15 11.75
N GLN A 19 8.74 -8.47 13.05
CA GLN A 19 9.59 -9.49 13.68
C GLN A 19 9.33 -10.89 13.12
N GLU A 20 8.07 -11.27 12.88
CA GLU A 20 7.73 -12.55 12.24
C GLU A 20 8.24 -12.62 10.80
N PHE A 21 8.17 -11.52 10.06
CA PHE A 21 8.71 -11.42 8.71
C PHE A 21 10.25 -11.60 8.72
N LEU A 22 10.97 -10.92 9.60
CA LEU A 22 12.44 -11.01 9.65
C LEU A 22 12.97 -12.36 10.14
N ARG A 23 12.26 -13.01 11.08
CA ARG A 23 12.79 -14.22 11.75
C ARG A 23 12.52 -15.54 11.02
N SER A 24 11.62 -15.57 10.02
CA SER A 24 11.19 -16.83 9.40
C SER A 24 11.13 -16.76 7.87
N ASN A 25 11.99 -17.54 7.21
CA ASN A 25 11.94 -17.71 5.76
C ASN A 25 10.58 -18.24 5.29
N ARG A 26 9.99 -19.21 5.99
CA ARG A 26 8.65 -19.75 5.69
C ARG A 26 7.59 -18.65 5.74
N THR A 27 7.65 -17.78 6.75
CA THR A 27 6.72 -16.65 6.90
C THR A 27 6.89 -15.64 5.77
N ARG A 28 8.14 -15.29 5.39
CA ARG A 28 8.40 -14.41 4.22
C ARG A 28 7.85 -14.98 2.93
N ARG A 29 8.10 -16.27 2.65
CA ARG A 29 7.58 -16.95 1.46
C ARG A 29 6.05 -16.91 1.42
N ARG A 30 5.38 -17.16 2.55
CA ARG A 30 3.91 -17.06 2.65
C ARG A 30 3.40 -15.64 2.44
N TYR A 31 4.07 -14.62 2.99
CA TYR A 31 3.72 -13.22 2.76
C TYR A 31 3.81 -12.88 1.26
N TRP A 32 4.95 -13.18 0.64
CA TRP A 32 5.19 -12.88 -0.77
C TRP A 32 4.28 -13.65 -1.71
N ALA A 33 3.98 -14.93 -1.44
CA ALA A 33 3.04 -15.70 -2.25
C ALA A 33 1.63 -15.05 -2.28
N ARG A 34 1.14 -14.56 -1.13
CA ARG A 34 -0.14 -13.84 -1.06
C ARG A 34 -0.07 -12.48 -1.75
N SER A 35 1.00 -11.71 -1.51
CA SER A 35 1.23 -10.41 -2.16
C SER A 35 1.27 -10.55 -3.69
N TYR A 36 2.02 -11.54 -4.19
CA TYR A 36 2.14 -11.86 -5.60
C TYR A 36 0.79 -12.21 -6.22
N ALA A 37 0.03 -13.12 -5.61
CA ALA A 37 -1.29 -13.52 -6.12
C ALA A 37 -2.30 -12.36 -6.13
N GLY A 38 -2.21 -11.45 -5.15
CA GLY A 38 -3.09 -10.28 -5.04
C GLY A 38 -2.69 -9.09 -5.91
N TRP A 39 -1.45 -9.03 -6.40
CA TRP A 39 -0.88 -7.83 -7.02
C TRP A 39 -1.70 -7.29 -8.19
N ARG A 40 -2.08 -8.16 -9.13
CA ARG A 40 -2.85 -7.76 -10.32
C ARG A 40 -4.20 -7.13 -9.97
N ARG A 41 -4.88 -7.63 -8.93
CA ARG A 41 -6.15 -7.08 -8.47
C ARG A 41 -5.94 -5.76 -7.73
N PHE A 42 -4.86 -5.66 -6.95
CA PHE A 42 -4.54 -4.46 -6.19
C PHE A 42 -4.24 -3.27 -7.11
N THR A 43 -3.40 -3.47 -8.14
CA THR A 43 -3.00 -2.38 -9.04
C THR A 43 -4.11 -1.92 -9.98
N ALA A 44 -5.09 -2.78 -10.25
CA ALA A 44 -6.24 -2.46 -11.10
C ALA A 44 -7.28 -1.55 -10.41
N VAL A 45 -7.15 -1.24 -9.12
CA VAL A 45 -8.07 -0.34 -8.41
C VAL A 45 -7.84 1.10 -8.86
N GLU A 46 -8.90 1.80 -9.27
CA GLU A 46 -8.86 3.21 -9.65
C GLU A 46 -9.28 4.14 -8.50
N PRO A 47 -8.84 5.41 -8.51
CA PRO A 47 -9.27 6.38 -7.50
C PRO A 47 -10.78 6.63 -7.54
N GLY A 48 -11.44 6.50 -6.39
CA GLY A 48 -12.84 6.91 -6.21
C GLY A 48 -13.05 8.44 -6.13
N SER A 49 -14.32 8.86 -6.09
CA SER A 49 -14.74 10.27 -6.06
C SER A 49 -14.11 11.09 -4.92
N ALA A 50 -13.93 10.50 -3.73
CA ALA A 50 -13.27 11.17 -2.62
C ALA A 50 -11.84 11.60 -2.94
N HIS A 51 -11.04 10.72 -3.57
CA HIS A 51 -9.68 11.05 -3.98
C HIS A 51 -9.65 12.19 -5.00
N ILE A 52 -10.55 12.15 -5.99
CA ILE A 52 -10.66 13.16 -7.05
C ILE A 52 -11.07 14.53 -6.47
N SER A 53 -12.02 14.54 -5.54
CA SER A 53 -12.45 15.77 -4.84
C SER A 53 -11.31 16.35 -4.01
N LEU A 54 -10.57 15.52 -3.28
CA LEU A 54 -9.41 15.98 -2.49
C LEU A 54 -8.30 16.56 -3.39
N ALA A 55 -7.98 15.90 -4.50
CA ALA A 55 -7.03 16.43 -5.49
C ALA A 55 -7.47 17.78 -6.07
N SER A 56 -8.78 17.96 -6.30
CA SER A 56 -9.35 19.23 -6.77
C SER A 56 -9.20 20.35 -5.73
N LEU A 57 -9.43 20.04 -4.45
CA LEU A 57 -9.25 21.00 -3.35
C LEU A 57 -7.78 21.38 -3.14
N GLU A 58 -6.87 20.41 -3.23
CA GLU A 58 -5.43 20.65 -3.17
C GLU A 58 -4.96 21.54 -4.32
N LYS A 59 -5.38 21.24 -5.55
CA LYS A 59 -5.09 22.08 -6.74
C LYS A 59 -5.64 23.50 -6.61
N ALA A 60 -6.78 23.67 -5.94
CA ALA A 60 -7.38 24.97 -5.65
C ALA A 60 -6.74 25.70 -4.45
N GLY A 61 -5.68 25.16 -3.86
CA GLY A 61 -4.98 25.75 -2.71
C GLY A 61 -5.79 25.70 -1.41
N ARG A 62 -6.80 24.82 -1.32
CA ARG A 62 -7.64 24.65 -0.12
C ARG A 62 -7.13 23.56 0.83
N ILE A 63 -6.23 22.71 0.36
CA ILE A 63 -5.50 21.74 1.17
C ILE A 63 -4.02 22.09 1.06
N ASN A 64 -3.41 22.48 2.17
CA ASN A 64 -1.99 22.83 2.23
C ASN A 64 -1.09 21.61 2.33
N PHE A 65 -1.58 20.54 2.94
CA PHE A 65 -0.81 19.33 3.19
C PHE A 65 -1.73 18.12 3.33
N MET A 66 -1.28 16.97 2.83
CA MET A 66 -2.00 15.72 2.92
C MET A 66 -1.08 14.63 3.46
N ILE A 67 -1.59 13.82 4.38
CA ILE A 67 -0.92 12.63 4.90
C ILE A 67 -1.90 11.47 4.69
N THR A 68 -1.40 10.34 4.21
CA THR A 68 -2.19 9.11 4.14
C THR A 68 -1.52 7.97 4.90
N GLN A 69 -2.34 7.12 5.51
CA GLN A 69 -1.92 5.83 6.07
C GLN A 69 -2.04 4.70 5.04
N ASP A 70 -2.71 4.96 3.92
CA ASP A 70 -2.92 3.98 2.87
C ASP A 70 -1.64 3.81 2.05
N VAL A 71 -1.44 2.59 1.56
CA VAL A 71 -0.23 2.18 0.83
C VAL A 71 -0.48 2.01 -0.67
N ASP A 72 -1.67 2.38 -1.14
CA ASP A 72 -2.25 2.02 -2.44
C ASP A 72 -2.00 3.04 -3.57
N ARG A 73 -1.47 4.22 -3.22
CA ARG A 73 -1.21 5.35 -4.14
C ARG A 73 -2.43 5.86 -4.90
N LEU A 74 -3.66 5.63 -4.43
CA LEU A 74 -4.87 6.15 -5.08
C LEU A 74 -4.92 7.69 -5.05
N HIS A 75 -4.41 8.31 -3.99
CA HIS A 75 -4.25 9.77 -3.94
C HIS A 75 -3.29 10.30 -5.02
N HIS A 76 -2.11 9.67 -5.18
CA HIS A 76 -1.17 10.05 -6.23
C HIS A 76 -1.79 9.92 -7.62
N ARG A 77 -2.49 8.80 -7.87
CA ARG A 77 -3.20 8.56 -9.15
C ARG A 77 -4.33 9.56 -9.41
N ALA A 78 -4.95 10.09 -8.36
CA ALA A 78 -5.96 11.15 -8.46
C ALA A 78 -5.36 12.55 -8.71
N GLY A 79 -4.04 12.71 -8.59
CA GLY A 79 -3.32 13.98 -8.80
C GLY A 79 -2.94 14.72 -7.52
N SER A 80 -3.13 14.13 -6.34
CA SER A 80 -2.63 14.64 -5.06
C SER A 80 -1.16 14.26 -4.81
N ASN A 81 -0.49 14.93 -3.86
CA ASN A 81 0.87 14.57 -3.46
C ASN A 81 1.03 14.41 -1.94
N PRO A 82 0.40 13.38 -1.33
CA PRO A 82 0.47 13.17 0.11
C PRO A 82 1.83 12.65 0.58
N VAL A 83 2.11 12.84 1.87
CA VAL A 83 3.10 12.04 2.59
C VAL A 83 2.51 10.66 2.92
N GLU A 84 3.20 9.61 2.47
CA GLU A 84 2.87 8.19 2.69
C GLU A 84 3.41 7.73 4.06
N LEU A 85 2.60 7.81 5.13
CA LEU A 85 3.06 7.52 6.51
C LEU A 85 3.55 6.08 6.70
N HIS A 86 2.92 5.12 6.01
CA HIS A 86 3.27 3.71 6.06
C HIS A 86 4.09 3.26 4.84
N GLY A 87 4.62 4.20 4.06
CA GLY A 87 5.25 3.92 2.78
C GLY A 87 4.24 3.42 1.75
N THR A 88 4.71 2.58 0.83
CA THR A 88 3.91 2.16 -0.33
C THR A 88 4.16 0.70 -0.68
N VAL A 89 3.15 0.01 -1.25
CA VAL A 89 3.36 -1.34 -1.80
C VAL A 89 4.02 -1.34 -3.18
N TYR A 90 4.19 -0.17 -3.80
CA TYR A 90 4.78 -0.04 -5.13
C TYR A 90 6.32 -0.03 -5.11
N SER A 91 6.93 -0.11 -3.93
CA SER A 91 8.37 -0.24 -3.74
C SER A 91 8.71 -1.48 -2.92
N VAL A 92 9.79 -2.16 -3.29
CA VAL A 92 10.35 -3.32 -2.60
C VAL A 92 11.72 -2.94 -2.09
N ILE A 93 12.02 -3.25 -0.83
CA ILE A 93 13.30 -2.91 -0.22
C ILE A 93 14.01 -4.20 0.22
N CYS A 94 15.30 -4.30 -0.09
CA CYS A 94 16.16 -5.33 0.48
C CYS A 94 16.45 -5.02 1.94
N ILE A 95 16.12 -5.95 2.83
CA ILE A 95 16.31 -5.78 4.28
C ILE A 95 17.78 -5.80 4.72
N ASP A 96 18.68 -6.32 3.88
CA ASP A 96 20.11 -6.45 4.21
C ASP A 96 20.90 -5.19 3.84
N CYS A 97 20.61 -4.58 2.68
CA CYS A 97 21.37 -3.44 2.15
C CYS A 97 20.55 -2.15 1.94
N GLY A 98 19.23 -2.20 2.15
CA GLY A 98 18.35 -1.04 1.96
C GLY A 98 18.07 -0.66 0.51
N PHE A 99 18.59 -1.40 -0.47
CA PHE A 99 18.33 -1.12 -1.88
C PHE A 99 16.83 -1.21 -2.18
N SER A 100 16.30 -0.17 -2.83
CA SER A 100 14.89 -0.04 -3.19
C SER A 100 14.68 -0.29 -4.67
N PHE A 101 13.67 -1.10 -5.01
CA PHE A 101 13.35 -1.51 -6.37
C PHE A 101 11.85 -1.39 -6.64
N PRO A 102 11.40 -0.95 -7.83
CA PRO A 102 9.98 -0.84 -8.13
C PRO A 102 9.26 -2.20 -8.09
N ARG A 103 8.06 -2.26 -7.50
CA ARG A 103 7.31 -3.51 -7.33
C ARG A 103 6.87 -4.16 -8.64
N ASN A 104 6.57 -3.36 -9.67
CA ASN A 104 6.13 -3.85 -10.98
C ASN A 104 7.15 -4.79 -11.63
N PRO A 105 8.39 -4.36 -11.93
CA PRO A 105 9.39 -5.27 -12.50
C PRO A 105 9.80 -6.41 -11.55
N PHE A 106 9.54 -6.29 -10.24
CA PHE A 106 9.74 -7.39 -9.29
C PHE A 106 8.64 -8.45 -9.37
N GLN A 107 7.49 -8.14 -9.97
CA GLN A 107 6.38 -9.08 -10.07
C GLN A 107 6.67 -10.24 -11.02
N ASP A 108 7.49 -10.04 -12.03
CA ASP A 108 7.73 -11.04 -13.08
C ASP A 108 9.04 -11.83 -12.88
N GLN A 109 9.69 -11.67 -11.72
CA GLN A 109 10.89 -12.40 -11.29
C GLN A 109 10.53 -13.56 -10.36
#